data_AF-A0A933HZN6-F1
#
_entry.id   AF-A0A933HZN6-F1
#
_cell.length_a   1.000
_cell.length_b   1.000
_cell.length_c   1.000
_cell.angle_alpha   90.00
_cell.angle_beta   90.00
_cell.angle_gamma   90.00
#
_symmetry.space_group_name_H-M   'P 1'
#
loop_
_entity.id
_entity.type
_entity.pdbx_description
1 polymer ?
#
loop_
_entity_poly.entity_id
_entity_poly.type
_entity_poly.pdbx_seq_one_letter_code
_entity_poly.pdbx_strand_id
1 'polypeptide(L)'
;MTRMRGCDDFAALWERRAKVHLPEVGEVGALSLPDLVKAKKTQREKDWPMVRRLIEVDILRAQDQATQRQLRFWFEECRTPSELMRLAKAWPDLCRSVSARRGLLTHALSGDGAVLENGLREEEASQMEMDRRYWSPLRSELEKWRHARG
;
A
#
# COMPACT_ATOMS: atom_id res chain seq x y z
N MET A 1 -6.40 8.37 -22.98
CA MET A 1 -7.25 8.16 -21.78
C MET A 1 -6.47 8.58 -20.54
N THR A 2 -7.10 9.29 -19.61
CA THR A 2 -6.48 9.71 -18.35
C THR A 2 -6.34 8.48 -17.43
N ARG A 3 -5.13 8.25 -16.91
CA ARG A 3 -4.78 7.07 -16.09
C ARG A 3 -4.42 7.54 -14.68
N MET A 4 -4.91 6.83 -13.66
CA MET A 4 -4.50 7.09 -12.28
C MET A 4 -3.03 6.70 -12.09
N ARG A 5 -2.26 7.56 -11.40
CA ARG A 5 -0.82 7.34 -11.13
C ARG A 5 -0.58 5.94 -10.56
N GLY A 6 0.36 5.20 -11.14
CA GLY A 6 0.78 3.87 -10.66
C GLY A 6 -0.26 2.76 -10.79
N CYS A 7 -1.46 3.04 -11.28
CA CYS A 7 -2.53 2.06 -11.45
C CYS A 7 -2.64 1.63 -12.92
N ASP A 8 -3.35 0.55 -13.23
CA ASP A 8 -3.60 0.16 -14.63
C ASP A 8 -4.70 1.03 -15.27
N ASP A 9 -5.14 0.68 -16.48
CA ASP A 9 -6.27 1.35 -17.11
C ASP A 9 -7.60 1.07 -16.38
N PHE A 10 -8.62 1.87 -16.70
CA PHE A 10 -9.91 1.78 -16.03
C PHE A 10 -10.57 0.40 -16.22
N ALA A 11 -10.46 -0.20 -17.41
CA ALA A 11 -11.09 -1.48 -17.69
C ALA A 11 -10.54 -2.58 -16.78
N ALA A 12 -9.22 -2.68 -16.68
CA ALA A 12 -8.57 -3.67 -15.83
C ALA A 12 -8.82 -3.41 -14.33
N LEU A 13 -8.90 -2.14 -13.91
CA LEU A 13 -9.27 -1.78 -12.53
C LEU A 13 -10.72 -2.13 -12.22
N TRP A 14 -11.63 -1.87 -13.15
CA TRP A 14 -13.06 -2.13 -13.01
C TRP A 14 -13.34 -3.62 -12.85
N GLU A 15 -12.69 -4.46 -13.65
CA GLU A 15 -12.87 -5.92 -13.60
C GLU A 15 -12.56 -6.49 -12.20
N ARG A 16 -11.47 -6.05 -11.58
CA ARG A 16 -10.98 -6.54 -10.27
C ARG A 16 -11.41 -5.69 -9.07
N ARG A 17 -12.37 -4.78 -9.26
CA ARG A 17 -12.86 -3.88 -8.22
C ARG A 17 -13.35 -4.66 -6.98
N ALA A 18 -13.15 -4.07 -5.81
CA ALA A 18 -13.82 -4.54 -4.61
C ALA A 18 -15.31 -4.16 -4.68
N LYS A 19 -16.18 -5.05 -4.20
CA LYS A 19 -17.61 -4.78 -4.06
C LYS A 19 -17.93 -4.59 -2.59
N VAL A 20 -18.52 -3.45 -2.26
CA VAL A 20 -18.88 -3.09 -0.88
C VAL A 20 -20.39 -2.91 -0.83
N HIS A 21 -21.04 -3.58 0.12
CA HIS A 21 -22.47 -3.38 0.35
C HIS A 21 -22.67 -2.28 1.39
N LEU A 22 -23.45 -1.27 1.03
CA LEU A 22 -23.83 -0.16 1.90
C LEU A 22 -25.34 -0.24 2.18
N PRO A 23 -25.79 -0.20 3.46
CA PRO A 23 -27.17 -0.48 3.84
C PRO A 23 -28.26 0.30 3.09
N GLU A 24 -27.98 1.53 2.66
CA GLU A 24 -28.96 2.42 1.99
C GLU A 24 -28.65 2.67 0.50
N VAL A 25 -27.47 2.27 0.03
CA VAL A 25 -26.98 2.57 -1.34
C VAL A 25 -26.88 1.30 -2.20
N GLY A 26 -26.83 0.12 -1.56
CA GLY A 26 -26.63 -1.16 -2.24
C GLY A 26 -25.16 -1.47 -2.49
N GLU A 27 -24.88 -2.30 -3.50
CA GLU A 27 -23.52 -2.69 -3.86
C GLU A 27 -22.83 -1.58 -4.66
N VAL A 28 -21.70 -1.11 -4.14
CA VAL A 28 -20.84 -0.12 -4.81
C VAL A 28 -19.49 -0.73 -5.19
N GLY A 29 -18.99 -0.35 -6.36
CA GLY A 29 -17.65 -0.69 -6.81
C GLY A 29 -16.62 0.26 -6.20
N ALA A 30 -15.64 -0.30 -5.50
CA ALA A 30 -14.48 0.42 -4.96
C ALA A 30 -13.19 -0.15 -5.54
N LEU A 31 -12.09 0.60 -5.48
CA LEU A 31 -10.78 0.06 -5.84
C LEU A 31 -10.45 -1.16 -4.96
N SER A 32 -9.82 -2.16 -5.56
CA SER A 32 -9.23 -3.26 -4.79
C SER A 32 -8.20 -2.70 -3.81
N LEU A 33 -7.92 -3.41 -2.71
CA LEU A 33 -6.92 -2.93 -1.75
C LEU A 33 -5.53 -2.70 -2.41
N PRO A 34 -4.98 -3.62 -3.22
CA PRO A 34 -3.72 -3.35 -3.94
C PRO A 34 -3.76 -2.10 -4.84
N ASP A 35 -4.86 -1.88 -5.56
CA ASP A 35 -4.99 -0.72 -6.42
C ASP A 35 -5.20 0.57 -5.60
N LEU A 36 -5.91 0.49 -4.47
CA LEU A 36 -6.06 1.60 -3.54
C LEU A 36 -4.70 2.00 -2.96
N VAL A 37 -3.86 1.05 -2.56
CA VAL A 37 -2.50 1.33 -2.07
C VAL A 37 -1.67 2.00 -3.17
N LYS A 38 -1.71 1.51 -4.42
CA LYS A 38 -1.02 2.14 -5.56
C LYS A 38 -1.53 3.55 -5.85
N ALA A 39 -2.85 3.76 -5.80
CA ALA A 39 -3.48 5.04 -6.04
C ALA A 39 -3.20 6.07 -4.93
N LYS A 40 -3.07 5.58 -3.69
CA LYS A 40 -2.93 6.39 -2.48
C LYS A 40 -1.50 6.52 -1.99
N LYS A 41 -0.55 5.71 -2.47
CA LYS A 41 0.89 5.99 -2.46
C LYS A 41 1.09 7.33 -3.18
N THR A 42 1.23 8.49 -2.55
CA THR A 42 1.38 8.85 -1.15
C THR A 42 0.99 10.32 -1.17
N GLN A 43 -0.29 10.62 -0.93
CA GLN A 43 -0.80 11.99 -1.15
C GLN A 43 -0.65 12.85 0.10
N ARG A 44 -0.76 12.27 1.30
CA ARG A 44 -0.73 12.98 2.58
C ARG A 44 -0.18 12.09 3.69
N GLU A 45 0.50 12.68 4.68
CA GLU A 45 1.01 11.99 5.88
C GLU A 45 -0.08 11.17 6.57
N LYS A 46 -1.32 11.69 6.64
CA LYS A 46 -2.47 11.00 7.21
C LYS A 46 -2.92 9.73 6.48
N ASP A 47 -2.49 9.52 5.23
CA ASP A 47 -2.90 8.34 4.46
C ASP A 47 -2.11 7.09 4.89
N TRP A 48 -0.93 7.26 5.48
CA TRP A 48 -0.09 6.17 5.98
C TRP A 48 -0.75 5.31 7.07
N PRO A 49 -1.23 5.89 8.20
CA PRO A 49 -1.93 5.11 9.21
C PRO A 49 -3.19 4.46 8.65
N MET A 50 -3.85 5.09 7.68
CA MET A 50 -5.04 4.51 7.06
C MET A 50 -4.73 3.29 6.20
N VAL A 51 -3.72 3.36 5.34
CA VAL A 51 -3.33 2.22 4.51
C VAL A 51 -2.77 1.09 5.38
N ARG A 52 -1.96 1.42 6.40
CA ARG A 52 -1.50 0.43 7.38
C ARG A 52 -2.69 -0.30 7.99
N ARG A 53 -3.71 0.43 8.45
CA ARG A 53 -4.89 -0.17 9.08
C ARG A 53 -5.69 -1.06 8.12
N LEU A 54 -5.83 -0.64 6.86
CA LEU A 54 -6.52 -1.44 5.84
C LEU A 54 -5.80 -2.77 5.59
N ILE A 55 -4.47 -2.76 5.53
CA ILE A 55 -3.67 -3.99 5.35
C ILE A 55 -3.77 -4.89 6.58
N GLU A 56 -3.67 -4.34 7.80
CA GLU A 56 -3.86 -5.11 9.03
C GLU A 56 -5.23 -5.81 9.06
N VAL A 57 -6.30 -5.09 8.69
CA VAL A 57 -7.65 -5.66 8.64
C VAL A 57 -7.77 -6.72 7.55
N ASP A 58 -7.13 -6.53 6.38
CA ASP A 58 -7.13 -7.51 5.29
C ASP A 58 -6.43 -8.82 5.71
N ILE A 59 -5.27 -8.70 6.38
CA ILE A 59 -4.56 -9.83 6.99
C ILE A 59 -5.45 -10.56 8.00
N LEU A 60 -6.10 -9.82 8.91
CA LEU A 60 -6.96 -10.40 9.94
C LEU A 60 -8.18 -11.10 9.36
N ARG A 61 -8.78 -10.56 8.30
CA ARG A 61 -9.98 -11.11 7.66
C ARG A 61 -9.71 -12.40 6.89
N ALA A 62 -8.52 -12.54 6.32
CA ALA A 62 -8.19 -13.71 5.51
C ALA A 62 -8.04 -15.00 6.31
N GLN A 63 -7.74 -14.91 7.63
CA GLN A 63 -7.54 -16.06 8.51
C GLN A 63 -6.60 -17.10 7.87
N ASP A 64 -7.01 -18.37 7.79
CA ASP A 64 -6.23 -19.46 7.19
C ASP A 64 -6.46 -19.63 5.68
N GLN A 65 -7.29 -18.78 5.06
CA GLN A 65 -7.68 -18.88 3.64
C GLN A 65 -6.88 -17.93 2.74
N ALA A 66 -5.78 -17.37 3.26
CA ALA A 66 -4.95 -16.44 2.52
C ALA A 66 -4.37 -17.06 1.24
N THR A 67 -4.67 -16.46 0.08
CA THR A 67 -4.07 -16.89 -1.18
C THR A 67 -2.59 -16.48 -1.26
N GLN A 68 -1.79 -17.18 -2.07
CA GLN A 68 -0.38 -16.77 -2.29
C GLN A 68 -0.26 -15.34 -2.82
N ARG A 69 -1.24 -14.88 -3.61
CA ARG A 69 -1.27 -13.50 -4.13
C ARG A 69 -1.44 -12.49 -2.99
N GLN A 70 -2.33 -12.76 -2.04
CA GLN A 70 -2.53 -11.92 -0.86
C GLN A 70 -1.29 -11.93 0.03
N LEU A 71 -0.71 -13.10 0.30
CA LEU A 71 0.50 -13.20 1.11
C LEU A 71 1.66 -12.40 0.51
N ARG A 72 1.89 -12.50 -0.80
CA ARG A 72 2.90 -11.68 -1.51
C ARG A 72 2.60 -10.19 -1.36
N PHE A 73 1.36 -9.79 -1.58
CA PHE A 73 0.94 -8.40 -1.40
C PHE A 73 1.19 -7.89 0.03
N TRP A 74 0.89 -8.69 1.06
CA TRP A 74 1.16 -8.29 2.44
C TRP A 74 2.65 -8.21 2.74
N PHE A 75 3.48 -9.12 2.22
CA PHE A 75 4.93 -8.99 2.37
C PHE A 75 5.47 -7.72 1.68
N GLU A 76 4.91 -7.33 0.55
CA GLU A 76 5.33 -6.12 -0.18
C GLU A 76 4.83 -4.83 0.50
N GLU A 77 3.64 -4.81 1.10
CA GLU A 77 2.99 -3.56 1.52
C GLU A 77 2.69 -3.43 3.03
N CYS A 78 2.81 -4.50 3.83
CA CYS A 78 2.57 -4.43 5.28
C CYS A 78 3.60 -3.53 5.98
N ARG A 79 3.11 -2.72 6.92
CA ARG A 79 3.89 -1.66 7.61
C ARG A 79 3.89 -1.85 9.13
N THR A 80 3.53 -3.04 9.57
CA THR A 80 3.39 -3.37 10.98
C THR A 80 4.45 -4.43 11.30
N PRO A 81 5.48 -4.10 12.11
CA PRO A 81 6.59 -5.00 12.39
C PRO A 81 6.12 -6.36 12.91
N SER A 82 5.21 -6.37 13.88
CA SER A 82 4.69 -7.59 14.49
C SER A 82 3.97 -8.50 13.49
N GLU A 83 3.16 -7.92 12.59
CA GLU A 83 2.48 -8.69 11.55
C GLU A 83 3.47 -9.24 10.52
N LEU A 84 4.47 -8.46 10.10
CA LEU A 84 5.51 -8.93 9.18
C LEU A 84 6.30 -10.10 9.78
N MET A 85 6.69 -10.01 11.05
CA MET A 85 7.37 -11.10 11.74
C MET A 85 6.48 -12.34 11.86
N ARG A 86 5.21 -12.17 12.20
CA ARG A 86 4.24 -13.26 12.27
C ARG A 86 4.06 -13.95 10.92
N LEU A 87 3.87 -13.18 9.85
CA LEU A 87 3.76 -13.69 8.47
C LEU A 87 5.06 -14.38 8.03
N ALA A 88 6.22 -13.79 8.32
CA ALA A 88 7.52 -14.35 7.96
C ALA A 88 7.78 -15.70 8.66
N LYS A 89 7.35 -15.85 9.92
CA LYS A 89 7.43 -17.11 10.66
C LYS A 89 6.51 -18.18 10.07
N ALA A 90 5.30 -17.80 9.65
CA ALA A 90 4.33 -18.74 9.10
C ALA A 90 4.63 -19.14 7.64
N TRP A 91 5.20 -18.24 6.83
CA TRP A 91 5.52 -18.47 5.42
C TRP A 91 6.96 -18.06 5.06
N PRO A 92 7.99 -18.72 5.62
CA PRO A 92 9.38 -18.29 5.48
C PRO A 92 9.91 -18.39 4.04
N ASP A 93 9.51 -19.40 3.27
CA ASP A 93 9.92 -19.54 1.86
C ASP A 93 9.38 -18.42 0.98
N LEU A 94 8.12 -18.05 1.21
CA LEU A 94 7.50 -16.97 0.47
C LEU A 94 8.15 -15.63 0.83
N CYS A 95 8.38 -15.39 2.11
CA CYS A 95 9.09 -14.20 2.60
C CYS A 95 10.49 -14.08 1.97
N ARG A 96 11.27 -15.18 1.93
CA ARG A 96 12.57 -15.24 1.23
C ARG A 96 12.47 -14.91 -0.25
N SER A 97 11.40 -15.36 -0.93
CA SER A 97 11.23 -15.03 -2.36
C SER A 97 10.94 -13.55 -2.61
N VAL A 98 10.33 -12.86 -1.64
CA VAL A 98 9.96 -11.43 -1.76
C VAL A 98 11.07 -10.51 -1.22
N SER A 99 11.97 -11.00 -0.36
CA SER A 99 13.05 -10.18 0.22
C SER A 99 13.99 -9.57 -0.82
N ALA A 100 14.12 -10.19 -1.99
CA ALA A 100 14.87 -9.61 -3.12
C ALA A 100 14.31 -8.27 -3.60
N ARG A 101 12.99 -8.04 -3.45
CA ARG A 101 12.32 -6.77 -3.82
C ARG A 101 12.21 -5.80 -2.65
N ARG A 102 12.09 -6.34 -1.43
CA ARG A 102 11.91 -5.57 -0.20
C ARG A 102 12.87 -6.08 0.87
N GLY A 103 14.08 -5.55 0.85
CA GLY A 103 15.22 -6.06 1.65
C GLY A 103 14.94 -6.18 3.14
N LEU A 104 14.09 -5.31 3.70
CA LEU A 104 13.71 -5.31 5.12
C LEU A 104 13.05 -6.62 5.59
N LEU A 105 12.49 -7.41 4.68
CA LEU A 105 11.92 -8.73 5.00
C LEU A 105 12.96 -9.71 5.54
N THR A 106 14.25 -9.49 5.26
CA THR A 106 15.34 -10.26 5.85
C THR A 106 15.37 -10.12 7.37
N HIS A 107 15.08 -8.93 7.90
CA HIS A 107 14.98 -8.69 9.35
C HIS A 107 13.73 -9.31 9.96
N ALA A 108 12.63 -9.39 9.21
CA ALA A 108 11.45 -10.12 9.63
C ALA A 108 11.71 -11.64 9.74
N LEU A 109 12.56 -12.18 8.87
CA LEU A 109 13.00 -13.59 8.92
C LEU A 109 13.98 -13.87 10.06
N SER A 110 14.91 -12.95 10.35
CA SER A 110 15.87 -13.11 11.47
C SER A 110 15.24 -12.88 12.84
N GLY A 111 14.07 -12.21 12.89
CA GLY A 111 13.38 -11.91 14.13
C GLY A 111 13.85 -10.62 14.81
N ASP A 112 14.67 -9.81 14.13
CA ASP A 112 15.24 -8.57 14.67
C ASP A 112 14.22 -7.42 14.67
N GLY A 113 13.27 -7.46 15.62
CA GLY A 113 12.14 -6.53 15.67
C GLY A 113 12.53 -5.04 15.67
N ALA A 114 13.58 -4.67 16.42
CA ALA A 114 14.04 -3.28 16.48
C ALA A 114 14.63 -2.79 15.14
N VAL A 115 15.37 -3.65 14.44
CA VAL A 115 15.93 -3.33 13.12
C VAL A 115 14.83 -3.24 12.08
N LEU A 116 13.87 -4.17 12.13
CA LEU A 116 12.70 -4.15 11.26
C LEU A 116 11.87 -2.86 11.44
N GLU A 117 11.63 -2.45 12.68
CA GLU A 117 10.86 -1.25 12.98
C GLU A 117 11.55 0.03 12.46
N ASN A 118 12.86 0.15 12.67
CA ASN A 118 13.64 1.26 12.13
C ASN A 118 13.66 1.25 10.59
N GLY A 119 13.85 0.08 9.97
CA GLY A 119 13.83 -0.06 8.51
C GLY A 119 12.48 0.32 7.89
N LEU A 120 11.36 0.04 8.57
CA LEU A 120 10.03 0.47 8.12
C LEU A 120 9.86 1.99 8.18
N ARG A 121 10.38 2.65 9.22
CA ARG A 121 10.37 4.12 9.32
C ARG A 121 11.20 4.78 8.23
N GLU A 122 12.36 4.21 7.92
CA GLU A 122 13.23 4.69 6.84
C GLU A 122 12.57 4.52 5.46
N GLU A 123 11.93 3.36 5.22
CA GLU A 123 11.16 3.11 4.00
C GLU A 123 10.01 4.11 3.84
N GLU A 124 9.27 4.39 4.92
CA GLU A 124 8.20 5.39 4.96
C GLU A 124 8.73 6.81 4.64
N ALA A 125 9.79 7.24 5.32
CA ALA A 125 10.41 8.55 5.09
C ALA A 125 10.89 8.73 3.65
N SER A 126 11.50 7.69 3.07
CA SER A 126 11.97 7.69 1.68
C SER A 126 10.81 7.81 0.69
N GLN A 127 9.73 7.06 0.91
CA GLN A 127 8.51 7.16 0.11
C GLN A 127 7.88 8.56 0.19
N MET A 128 7.76 9.13 1.40
CA MET A 128 7.25 10.50 1.58
C MET A 128 8.06 11.55 0.82
N GLU A 129 9.40 11.43 0.81
CA GLU A 129 10.27 12.35 0.08
C GLU A 129 10.09 12.23 -1.44
N MET A 130 9.97 11.01 -1.97
CA MET A 130 9.69 10.79 -3.40
C MET A 130 8.37 11.45 -3.82
N ASP A 131 7.34 11.37 -2.98
CA ASP A 131 6.05 12.01 -3.29
C ASP A 131 6.09 13.52 -3.16
N ARG A 132 6.81 14.06 -2.17
CA ARG A 132 7.02 15.50 -2.07
C ARG A 132 7.66 16.05 -3.35
N ARG A 133 8.68 15.36 -3.87
CA ARG A 133 9.35 15.72 -5.13
C ARG A 133 8.41 15.63 -6.33
N TYR A 134 7.62 14.57 -6.42
CA TYR A 134 6.66 14.39 -7.51
C TYR A 134 5.58 15.49 -7.54
N TRP A 135 5.03 15.86 -6.37
CA TRP A 135 3.93 16.83 -6.27
C TRP A 135 4.36 18.29 -6.32
N SER A 136 5.64 18.59 -6.06
CA SER A 136 6.16 19.96 -6.10
C SER A 136 5.85 20.69 -7.42
N PRO A 137 6.24 20.17 -8.62
CA PRO A 137 5.99 20.87 -9.88
C PRO A 137 4.50 20.99 -10.21
N LEU A 138 3.71 19.94 -9.97
CA LEU A 138 2.27 19.92 -10.27
C LEU A 138 1.51 20.99 -9.47
N ARG A 139 1.88 21.19 -8.20
CA ARG A 139 1.29 22.24 -7.37
C ARG A 139 1.63 23.64 -7.88
N SER A 140 2.88 23.88 -8.26
CA SER A 140 3.31 25.15 -8.84
C SER A 140 2.58 25.49 -10.14
N GLU A 141 2.30 24.50 -10.99
CA GLU A 141 1.50 24.70 -12.21
C GLU A 141 0.05 25.05 -11.90
N LEU A 142 -0.59 24.34 -10.95
CA LEU A 142 -1.95 24.64 -10.51
C LEU A 142 -2.07 26.04 -9.91
N GLU A 143 -1.07 26.48 -9.14
CA GLU A 143 -1.03 27.84 -8.59
C GLU A 143 -0.95 28.89 -9.69
N LYS A 144 -0.10 28.70 -10.71
CA LYS A 144 -0.04 29.60 -11.88
C LYS A 144 -1.39 29.71 -12.59
N TRP A 145 -2.10 28.61 -12.78
CA TRP A 145 -3.44 28.63 -13.38
C TRP A 145 -4.49 29.31 -12.50
N ARG A 146 -4.38 29.17 -11.18
CA ARG A 146 -5.25 29.87 -10.23
C ARG A 146 -5.06 31.39 -10.33
N HIS A 147 -3.83 31.85 -10.48
CA HIS A 147 -3.50 33.28 -10.61
C HIS A 147 -3.78 33.85 -12.01
N ALA A 148 -3.78 33.03 -13.07
CA ALA A 148 -4.09 33.47 -14.43
C ALA A 148 -5.60 33.57 -14.74
N ARG A 149 -6.47 33.10 -13.83
CA ARG A 149 -7.94 33.12 -13.97
C ARG A 149 -8.65 34.12 -13.04
N GLY A 150 -7.90 34.93 -12.30
CA GLY A 150 -8.41 36.05 -11.50
C GLY A 150 -7.94 37.37 -12.08
#